data_AF-A0A9D8GJW1-F1
#
_entry.id   AF-A0A9D8GJW1-F1
#
_cell.length_a   1.000
_cell.length_b   1.000
_cell.length_c   1.000
_cell.angle_alpha   90.00
_cell.angle_beta   90.00
_cell.angle_gamma   90.00
#
_symmetry.space_group_name_H-M   'P 1'
#
loop_
_entity.id
_entity.type
_entity.pdbx_description
1 polymer ?
#
loop_
_entity_poly.entity_id
_entity_poly.type
_entity_poly.pdbx_seq_one_letter_code
_entity_poly.pdbx_strand_id
1 'polypeptide(L)'
;MNWDVFITCAVTGAGDTTGKSDKVPVTPEQIAASAIDAAKAGAAIAHIHVRDPQTGKGARDPKLYAEVVERIRSSGTDVVINLTAGMGGDLVFGGVERPLPVGNGTDMAGATERLAHVEQLLPEICTLDCGSMNFAAGGDYVMVNTPDALRAMAKRVQSLGIRPELEVFDTGHLVMVKDLIREGLIDDPVMIQLCMGIPYGAPDDPSTFMAMVHALPPGAIFSGFSISRMQLPFVAMAAIAGGNVRVGLEDNIYLSKGVMATNAQLVERAVNILRAMNVRLLEPQEVRKKLKLVKRG
;
A
#
# COMPACT_ATOMS: atom_id res chain seq x y z
N MET A 1 22.59 0.82 -0.84
CA MET A 1 21.88 2.06 -1.21
C MET A 1 21.41 2.00 -2.65
N ASN A 2 20.16 2.41 -2.88
CA ASN A 2 19.57 2.53 -4.20
C ASN A 2 19.71 3.97 -4.70
N TRP A 3 20.31 4.15 -5.88
CA TRP A 3 20.52 5.46 -6.49
C TRP A 3 19.41 5.86 -7.47
N ASP A 4 18.52 4.91 -7.81
CA ASP A 4 17.40 5.07 -8.73
C ASP A 4 16.10 4.63 -8.01
N VAL A 5 15.49 5.58 -7.29
CA VAL A 5 14.35 5.35 -6.39
C VAL A 5 13.06 5.83 -7.03
N PHE A 6 11.98 5.04 -6.91
CA PHE A 6 10.64 5.56 -7.11
C PHE A 6 9.95 5.88 -5.79
N ILE A 7 8.99 6.80 -5.85
CA ILE A 7 8.12 7.16 -4.73
C ILE A 7 6.71 6.63 -5.02
N THR A 8 6.17 5.83 -4.10
CA THR A 8 4.74 5.53 -4.03
C THR A 8 4.06 6.52 -3.08
N CYS A 9 2.94 7.10 -3.50
CA CYS A 9 2.08 7.91 -2.64
C CYS A 9 0.79 7.15 -2.29
N ALA A 10 0.62 6.80 -1.02
CA ALA A 10 -0.58 6.18 -0.48
C ALA A 10 -1.58 7.25 -0.02
N VAL A 11 -2.59 7.50 -0.86
CA VAL A 11 -3.28 8.80 -0.84
C VAL A 11 -4.33 8.96 0.25
N THR A 12 -4.89 7.87 0.77
CA THR A 12 -6.00 7.96 1.74
C THR A 12 -6.07 6.81 2.75
N GLY A 13 -5.84 5.57 2.34
CA GLY A 13 -6.03 4.38 3.18
C GLY A 13 -7.47 4.10 3.59
N ALA A 14 -7.61 3.11 4.48
CA ALA A 14 -8.88 2.75 5.14
C ALA A 14 -8.90 3.10 6.64
N GLY A 15 -7.78 3.60 7.19
CA GLY A 15 -7.66 3.93 8.61
C GLY A 15 -8.58 5.05 9.08
N ASP A 16 -8.79 5.13 10.39
CA ASP A 16 -9.57 6.16 11.08
C ASP A 16 -8.77 7.48 11.20
N THR A 17 -8.62 8.17 10.07
CA THR A 17 -7.84 9.41 9.93
C THR A 17 -8.68 10.61 9.47
N THR A 18 -9.83 10.39 8.86
CA THR A 18 -10.71 11.43 8.30
C THR A 18 -11.30 12.34 9.38
N GLY A 19 -11.56 11.81 10.58
CA GLY A 19 -11.97 12.63 11.73
C GLY A 19 -10.83 13.41 12.38
N LYS A 20 -9.57 13.14 12.03
CA LYS A 20 -8.37 13.75 12.63
C LYS A 20 -7.75 14.83 11.73
N SER A 21 -8.03 14.82 10.44
CA SER A 21 -7.53 15.78 9.47
C SER A 21 -8.53 15.98 8.33
N ASP A 22 -8.84 17.24 8.03
CA ASP A 22 -9.68 17.66 6.90
C ASP A 22 -8.96 17.52 5.54
N LYS A 23 -7.67 17.16 5.55
CA LYS A 23 -6.86 16.95 4.35
C LYS A 23 -6.92 15.53 3.80
N VAL A 24 -7.44 14.57 4.56
CA VAL A 24 -7.57 13.18 4.10
C VAL A 24 -8.68 13.12 3.04
N PRO A 25 -8.38 12.71 1.79
CA PRO A 25 -9.37 12.72 0.71
C PRO A 25 -10.37 11.57 0.89
N VAL A 26 -11.67 11.87 0.75
CA VAL A 26 -12.77 10.92 1.00
C VAL A 26 -13.50 10.56 -0.28
N THR A 27 -13.95 11.55 -1.05
CA THR A 27 -14.73 11.27 -2.27
C THR A 27 -13.82 10.78 -3.40
N PRO A 28 -14.36 10.05 -4.40
CA PRO A 28 -13.58 9.66 -5.57
C PRO A 28 -12.88 10.83 -6.27
N GLU A 29 -13.55 11.99 -6.36
CA GLU A 29 -12.96 13.21 -6.90
C GLU A 29 -11.76 13.70 -6.07
N GLN A 30 -11.89 13.77 -4.74
CA GLN A 30 -10.81 14.18 -3.86
C GLN A 30 -9.62 13.20 -3.92
N ILE A 31 -9.90 11.90 -3.95
CA ILE A 31 -8.88 10.85 -4.01
C ILE A 31 -8.11 10.94 -5.33
N ALA A 32 -8.82 11.06 -6.46
CA ALA A 32 -8.19 11.22 -7.78
C ALA A 32 -7.36 12.51 -7.86
N ALA A 33 -7.90 13.64 -7.40
CA ALA A 33 -7.17 14.90 -7.36
C ALA A 33 -5.89 14.79 -6.52
N SER A 34 -5.97 14.13 -5.36
CA SER A 34 -4.81 13.94 -4.49
C SER A 34 -3.74 13.03 -5.11
N ALA A 35 -4.14 11.98 -5.84
CA ALA A 35 -3.22 11.14 -6.60
C ALA A 35 -2.52 11.90 -7.74
N ILE A 36 -3.27 12.74 -8.45
CA ILE A 36 -2.75 13.59 -9.53
C ILE A 36 -1.75 14.62 -8.99
N ASP A 37 -2.09 15.29 -7.87
CA ASP A 37 -1.20 16.26 -7.24
C ASP A 37 0.07 15.60 -6.68
N ALA A 38 -0.05 14.40 -6.10
CA ALA A 38 1.09 13.61 -5.68
C ALA A 38 2.00 13.23 -6.86
N ALA A 39 1.41 12.85 -8.01
CA ALA A 39 2.18 12.54 -9.21
C ALA A 39 2.94 13.77 -9.74
N LYS A 40 2.28 14.93 -9.82
CA LYS A 40 2.91 16.21 -10.19
C LYS A 40 4.04 16.62 -9.23
N ALA A 41 3.93 16.24 -7.95
CA ALA A 41 4.97 16.47 -6.95
C ALA A 41 6.17 15.51 -7.07
N GLY A 42 6.07 14.43 -7.85
CA GLY A 42 7.15 13.46 -8.10
C GLY A 42 6.87 12.03 -7.66
N ALA A 43 5.62 11.67 -7.32
CA ALA A 43 5.26 10.28 -7.08
C ALA A 43 5.11 9.54 -8.41
N ALA A 44 5.78 8.39 -8.54
CA ALA A 44 5.69 7.56 -9.74
C ALA A 44 4.49 6.59 -9.67
N ILE A 45 4.07 6.23 -8.46
CA ILE A 45 2.98 5.30 -8.17
C ILE A 45 1.98 5.97 -7.21
N ALA A 46 0.69 5.84 -7.48
CA ALA A 46 -0.37 6.18 -6.54
C ALA A 46 -1.01 4.90 -6.00
N HIS A 47 -0.90 4.67 -4.69
CA HIS A 47 -1.61 3.60 -3.98
C HIS A 47 -2.95 4.12 -3.48
N ILE A 48 -4.02 3.39 -3.82
CA ILE A 48 -5.39 3.89 -3.75
C ILE A 48 -6.28 2.92 -2.98
N HIS A 49 -6.89 3.47 -1.93
CA HIS A 49 -8.11 2.97 -1.32
C HIS A 49 -9.29 3.87 -1.75
N VAL A 50 -10.51 3.40 -1.53
CA VAL A 50 -11.71 4.24 -1.57
C VAL A 50 -12.40 4.27 -0.22
N ARG A 51 -13.21 5.30 0.00
CA ARG A 51 -13.96 5.53 1.22
C ARG A 51 -15.42 5.75 0.90
N ASP A 52 -16.28 5.43 1.84
CA ASP A 52 -17.69 5.81 1.81
C ASP A 52 -17.77 7.35 1.75
N PRO A 53 -18.36 7.95 0.70
CA PRO A 53 -18.38 9.40 0.53
C PRO A 53 -19.17 10.16 1.59
N GLN A 54 -20.07 9.49 2.31
CA GLN A 54 -20.90 10.10 3.35
C GLN A 54 -20.24 10.00 4.72
N THR A 55 -19.62 8.87 5.03
CA THR A 55 -19.09 8.58 6.38
C THR A 55 -17.58 8.71 6.50
N GLY A 56 -16.84 8.70 5.38
CA GLY A 56 -15.38 8.70 5.36
C GLY A 56 -14.73 7.38 5.79
N LYS A 57 -15.51 6.34 6.11
CA LYS A 57 -15.00 5.01 6.45
C LYS A 57 -14.42 4.32 5.21
N GLY A 58 -13.48 3.40 5.40
CA GLY A 58 -12.97 2.56 4.30
C GLY A 58 -14.12 1.83 3.60
N ALA A 59 -14.05 1.74 2.27
CA ALA A 59 -15.04 1.06 1.45
C ALA A 59 -14.36 0.24 0.35
N ARG A 60 -15.04 -0.81 -0.12
CA ARG A 60 -14.56 -1.66 -1.21
C ARG A 60 -15.54 -1.79 -2.38
N ASP A 61 -16.42 -0.80 -2.57
CA ASP A 61 -17.35 -0.77 -3.70
C ASP A 61 -16.56 -0.55 -5.02
N PRO A 62 -16.62 -1.50 -5.99
CA PRO A 62 -15.96 -1.36 -7.27
C PRO A 62 -16.33 -0.09 -8.06
N LYS A 63 -17.53 0.46 -7.86
CA LYS A 63 -17.97 1.70 -8.54
C LYS A 63 -17.16 2.91 -8.10
N LEU A 64 -16.80 2.99 -6.81
CA LEU A 64 -15.98 4.08 -6.29
C LEU A 64 -14.57 3.98 -6.85
N TYR A 65 -13.99 2.78 -6.92
CA TYR A 65 -12.69 2.58 -7.57
C TYR A 65 -12.74 2.96 -9.05
N ALA A 66 -13.80 2.55 -9.76
CA ALA A 66 -13.97 2.87 -11.17
C ALA A 66 -13.97 4.38 -11.43
N GLU A 67 -14.68 5.14 -10.59
CA GLU A 67 -14.70 6.60 -10.69
C GLU A 67 -13.32 7.22 -10.43
N VAL A 68 -12.59 6.78 -9.39
CA VAL A 68 -11.23 7.26 -9.11
C VAL A 68 -10.30 6.99 -10.30
N VAL A 69 -10.28 5.75 -10.79
CA VAL A 69 -9.39 5.31 -11.88
C VAL A 69 -9.70 6.06 -13.17
N GLU A 70 -10.98 6.25 -13.51
CA GLU A 70 -11.40 7.01 -14.68
C GLU A 70 -10.92 8.46 -14.62
N ARG A 71 -11.08 9.13 -13.46
CA ARG A 71 -10.60 10.50 -13.25
C ARG A 71 -9.09 10.61 -13.37
N ILE A 72 -8.33 9.64 -12.85
CA ILE A 72 -6.86 9.63 -12.97
C ILE A 72 -6.45 9.43 -14.43
N ARG A 73 -7.00 8.41 -15.11
CA ARG A 73 -6.67 8.09 -16.51
C ARG A 73 -7.01 9.23 -17.48
N SER A 74 -8.11 9.94 -17.24
CA SER A 74 -8.55 11.10 -18.05
C SER A 74 -7.87 12.43 -17.71
N SER A 75 -7.06 12.49 -16.65
CA SER A 75 -6.46 13.76 -16.16
C SER A 75 -5.32 14.32 -17.01
N GLY A 76 -4.75 13.52 -17.91
CA GLY A 76 -3.52 13.85 -18.63
C GLY A 76 -2.23 13.78 -17.79
N THR A 77 -2.32 13.40 -16.51
CA THR A 77 -1.15 13.16 -15.64
C THR A 77 -0.79 11.69 -15.65
N ASP A 78 0.44 11.34 -16.01
CA ASP A 78 0.91 9.96 -15.98
C ASP A 78 1.31 9.55 -14.57
N VAL A 79 0.74 8.46 -14.07
CA VAL A 79 1.08 7.85 -12.77
C VAL A 79 0.75 6.36 -12.85
N VAL A 80 1.55 5.51 -12.21
CA VAL A 80 1.24 4.08 -12.08
C VAL A 80 0.12 3.91 -11.06
N ILE A 81 -0.95 3.20 -11.42
CA ILE A 81 -2.08 2.94 -10.54
C ILE A 81 -1.83 1.64 -9.77
N ASN A 82 -1.77 1.75 -8.45
CA ASN A 82 -1.77 0.64 -7.50
C ASN A 82 -3.08 0.65 -6.70
N LEU A 83 -3.92 -0.38 -6.87
CA LEU A 83 -5.16 -0.51 -6.12
C LEU A 83 -4.98 -1.48 -4.96
N THR A 84 -5.44 -1.10 -3.77
CA THR A 84 -5.47 -2.03 -2.65
C THR A 84 -6.30 -3.29 -2.97
N ALA A 85 -5.86 -4.47 -2.54
CA ALA A 85 -6.72 -5.64 -2.41
C ALA A 85 -6.72 -6.22 -0.99
N GLY A 86 -6.30 -5.42 0.00
CA GLY A 86 -6.30 -5.82 1.42
C GLY A 86 -7.68 -5.79 2.07
N MET A 87 -8.62 -5.00 1.54
CA MET A 87 -9.97 -4.88 2.10
C MET A 87 -10.79 -6.17 1.98
N GLY A 88 -11.74 -6.37 2.90
CA GLY A 88 -12.53 -7.60 3.01
C GLY A 88 -11.83 -8.70 3.81
N GLY A 89 -10.79 -8.36 4.57
CA GLY A 89 -10.10 -9.24 5.51
C GLY A 89 -10.20 -8.81 6.96
N ASP A 90 -11.27 -8.10 7.30
CA ASP A 90 -11.40 -7.51 8.61
C ASP A 90 -12.26 -8.39 9.52
N LEU A 91 -11.63 -9.04 10.50
CA LEU A 91 -12.33 -9.88 11.48
C LEU A 91 -12.32 -9.19 12.85
N VAL A 92 -13.50 -8.86 13.35
CA VAL A 92 -13.68 -8.34 14.72
C VAL A 92 -14.35 -9.43 15.55
N PHE A 93 -13.75 -9.86 16.66
CA PHE A 93 -14.38 -10.84 17.54
C PHE A 93 -15.47 -10.21 18.45
N GLY A 94 -16.35 -11.04 19.00
CA GLY A 94 -17.50 -10.62 19.81
C GLY A 94 -17.15 -10.08 21.21
N GLY A 95 -15.92 -10.26 21.68
CA GLY A 95 -15.42 -9.79 22.97
C GLY A 95 -14.59 -10.84 23.72
N VAL A 96 -13.93 -10.41 24.81
CA VAL A 96 -12.97 -11.25 25.55
C VAL A 96 -13.58 -12.50 26.21
N GLU A 97 -14.81 -12.41 26.73
CA GLU A 97 -15.49 -13.55 27.40
C GLU A 97 -16.26 -14.44 26.41
N ARG A 98 -16.68 -13.87 25.28
CA ARG A 98 -17.44 -14.57 24.23
C ARG A 98 -16.93 -14.12 22.85
N PRO A 99 -15.82 -14.70 22.38
CA PRO A 99 -15.22 -14.29 21.11
C PRO A 99 -16.12 -14.52 19.89
N LEU A 100 -17.07 -15.44 20.00
CA LEU A 100 -18.04 -15.73 18.95
C LEU A 100 -19.49 -15.54 19.46
N PRO A 101 -20.42 -15.12 18.57
CA PRO A 101 -20.24 -14.80 17.15
C PRO A 101 -19.38 -13.55 16.92
N VAL A 102 -18.92 -13.35 15.67
CA VAL A 102 -18.10 -12.19 15.29
C VAL A 102 -18.82 -10.88 15.58
N GLY A 103 -18.06 -9.85 15.94
CA GLY A 103 -18.53 -8.54 16.32
C GLY A 103 -18.85 -7.62 15.13
N ASN A 104 -19.51 -6.51 15.45
CA ASN A 104 -19.79 -5.43 14.52
C ASN A 104 -18.48 -4.86 13.96
N GLY A 105 -18.45 -4.59 12.66
CA GLY A 105 -17.25 -4.11 11.97
C GLY A 105 -16.45 -5.21 11.27
N THR A 106 -16.85 -6.47 11.40
CA THR A 106 -16.33 -7.56 10.56
C THR A 106 -16.72 -7.33 9.09
N ASP A 107 -15.72 -7.26 8.21
CA ASP A 107 -15.84 -7.32 6.75
C ASP A 107 -14.95 -8.45 6.24
N MET A 108 -15.51 -9.66 6.16
CA MET A 108 -14.81 -10.87 5.71
C MET A 108 -15.40 -11.35 4.37
N ALA A 109 -14.77 -10.90 3.28
CA ALA A 109 -15.11 -11.26 1.91
C ALA A 109 -14.27 -12.44 1.41
N GLY A 110 -14.81 -13.18 0.44
CA GLY A 110 -14.06 -14.23 -0.26
C GLY A 110 -12.99 -13.66 -1.19
N ALA A 111 -11.97 -14.47 -1.53
CA ALA A 111 -10.84 -14.07 -2.39
C ALA A 111 -11.26 -13.41 -3.71
N THR A 112 -12.25 -13.96 -4.41
CA THR A 112 -12.77 -13.39 -5.66
C THR A 112 -13.43 -12.03 -5.46
N GLU A 113 -14.19 -11.87 -4.38
CA GLU A 113 -14.90 -10.63 -4.07
C GLU A 113 -13.92 -9.51 -3.72
N ARG A 114 -12.83 -9.81 -3.00
CA ARG A 114 -11.75 -8.85 -2.71
C ARG A 114 -11.02 -8.34 -3.96
N LEU A 115 -11.08 -9.09 -5.07
CA LEU A 115 -10.43 -8.74 -6.33
C LEU A 115 -11.39 -8.19 -7.39
N ALA A 116 -12.67 -8.02 -7.08
CA ALA A 116 -13.68 -7.63 -8.06
C ALA A 116 -13.33 -6.33 -8.81
N HIS A 117 -12.86 -5.30 -8.09
CA HIS A 117 -12.43 -4.03 -8.68
C HIS A 117 -11.10 -4.15 -9.43
N VAL A 118 -10.17 -4.99 -8.96
CA VAL A 118 -8.91 -5.26 -9.65
C VAL A 118 -9.15 -5.92 -11.01
N GLU A 119 -10.03 -6.92 -11.05
CA GLU A 119 -10.42 -7.61 -12.28
C GLU A 119 -11.17 -6.69 -13.25
N GLN A 120 -12.06 -5.85 -12.74
CA GLN A 120 -12.82 -4.90 -13.56
C GLN A 120 -11.93 -3.80 -14.15
N LEU A 121 -10.99 -3.26 -13.37
CA LEU A 121 -10.27 -2.02 -13.72
C LEU A 121 -8.86 -2.26 -14.27
N LEU A 122 -8.34 -3.47 -14.09
CA LEU A 122 -7.04 -3.92 -14.56
C LEU A 122 -5.92 -2.91 -14.27
N PRO A 123 -5.69 -2.54 -13.00
CA PRO A 123 -4.59 -1.66 -12.64
C PRO A 123 -3.24 -2.31 -12.99
N GLU A 124 -2.19 -1.51 -12.96
CA GLU A 124 -0.83 -2.01 -13.21
C GLU A 124 -0.31 -2.84 -12.02
N ILE A 125 -0.67 -2.39 -10.82
CA ILE A 125 -0.30 -3.00 -9.55
C ILE A 125 -1.57 -3.19 -8.70
N CYS A 126 -1.60 -4.24 -7.89
CA CYS A 126 -2.46 -4.29 -6.72
C CYS A 126 -1.73 -4.83 -5.51
N THR A 127 -2.14 -4.46 -4.29
CA THR A 127 -1.50 -4.97 -3.08
C THR A 127 -2.01 -6.35 -2.69
N LEU A 128 -1.17 -7.13 -2.01
CA LEU A 128 -1.55 -8.38 -1.38
C LEU A 128 -0.89 -8.49 0.00
N ASP A 129 -1.70 -8.44 1.06
CA ASP A 129 -1.24 -8.49 2.45
C ASP A 129 -0.86 -9.92 2.83
N CYS A 130 0.44 -10.21 2.89
CA CYS A 130 0.97 -11.58 2.88
C CYS A 130 0.90 -12.33 4.22
N GLY A 131 -0.08 -12.00 5.06
CA GLY A 131 -0.34 -12.75 6.29
C GLY A 131 -1.43 -12.14 7.16
N SER A 132 -1.81 -12.91 8.18
CA SER A 132 -2.77 -12.50 9.20
C SER A 132 -2.04 -11.99 10.43
N MET A 133 -2.55 -10.93 11.06
CA MET A 133 -1.98 -10.37 12.29
C MET A 133 -3.01 -9.56 13.06
N ASN A 134 -2.76 -9.35 14.35
CA ASN A 134 -3.42 -8.28 15.09
C ASN A 134 -3.10 -6.95 14.41
N PHE A 135 -4.09 -6.07 14.25
CA PHE A 135 -3.89 -4.80 13.56
C PHE A 135 -4.59 -3.71 14.37
N ALA A 136 -3.85 -2.68 14.83
CA ALA A 136 -4.38 -1.73 15.80
C ALA A 136 -5.31 -0.65 15.19
N ALA A 137 -6.46 -1.08 14.64
CA ALA A 137 -7.61 -0.20 14.42
C ALA A 137 -8.54 -0.10 15.66
N GLY A 138 -8.13 -0.69 16.79
CA GLY A 138 -8.88 -0.73 18.04
C GLY A 138 -9.67 -2.03 18.24
N GLY A 139 -9.90 -2.40 19.50
CA GLY A 139 -10.71 -3.58 19.87
C GLY A 139 -10.07 -4.93 19.51
N ASP A 140 -10.93 -5.93 19.30
CA ASP A 140 -10.56 -7.32 19.00
C ASP A 140 -10.44 -7.57 17.47
N TYR A 141 -9.78 -6.64 16.76
CA TYR A 141 -9.61 -6.67 15.30
C TYR A 141 -8.34 -7.44 14.88
N VAL A 142 -8.53 -8.39 13.96
CA VAL A 142 -7.49 -9.16 13.28
C VAL A 142 -7.63 -8.94 11.78
N MET A 143 -6.52 -8.57 11.12
CA MET A 143 -6.43 -8.61 9.67
C MET A 143 -6.20 -10.07 9.26
N VAL A 144 -7.09 -10.63 8.44
CA VAL A 144 -7.11 -12.05 8.08
C VAL A 144 -6.82 -12.25 6.60
N ASN A 145 -5.68 -12.87 6.34
CA ASN A 145 -5.22 -13.33 5.03
C ASN A 145 -4.70 -14.77 5.16
N THR A 146 -5.59 -15.75 5.01
CA THR A 146 -5.21 -17.16 5.13
C THR A 146 -4.34 -17.58 3.94
N PRO A 147 -3.45 -18.57 4.10
CA PRO A 147 -2.58 -19.03 3.00
C PRO A 147 -3.34 -19.40 1.73
N ASP A 148 -4.49 -20.06 1.84
CA ASP A 148 -5.28 -20.47 0.67
C ASP A 148 -5.98 -19.29 -0.02
N ALA A 149 -6.44 -18.30 0.76
CA ALA A 149 -6.96 -17.06 0.18
C ALA A 149 -5.85 -16.34 -0.59
N LEU A 150 -4.65 -16.24 -0.01
CA LEU A 150 -3.49 -15.61 -0.66
C LEU A 150 -3.05 -16.35 -1.92
N ARG A 151 -3.01 -17.68 -1.91
CA ARG A 151 -2.72 -18.47 -3.13
C ARG A 151 -3.76 -18.23 -4.22
N ALA A 152 -5.05 -18.23 -3.85
CA ALA A 152 -6.13 -17.99 -4.80
C ALA A 152 -6.05 -16.58 -5.40
N MET A 153 -5.81 -15.57 -4.56
CA MET A 153 -5.65 -14.18 -4.99
C MET A 153 -4.40 -13.99 -5.86
N ALA A 154 -3.25 -14.49 -5.44
CA ALA A 154 -2.00 -14.41 -6.20
C ALA A 154 -2.15 -15.05 -7.59
N LYS A 155 -2.72 -16.26 -7.66
CA LYS A 155 -3.02 -16.93 -8.93
C LYS A 155 -3.95 -16.10 -9.83
N ARG A 156 -4.98 -15.48 -9.26
CA ARG A 156 -5.91 -14.63 -10.02
C ARG A 156 -5.20 -13.38 -10.54
N VAL A 157 -4.47 -12.68 -9.69
CA VAL A 157 -3.69 -11.48 -10.05
C VAL A 157 -2.66 -11.80 -11.15
N GLN A 158 -1.93 -12.91 -11.02
CA GLN A 158 -1.01 -13.40 -12.06
C GLN A 158 -1.73 -13.67 -13.38
N SER A 159 -2.89 -14.36 -13.35
CA SER A 159 -3.67 -14.63 -14.57
C SER A 159 -4.18 -13.37 -15.29
N LEU A 160 -4.34 -12.27 -14.56
CA LEU A 160 -4.73 -10.96 -15.09
C LEU A 160 -3.52 -10.15 -15.60
N GLY A 161 -2.29 -10.66 -15.47
CA GLY A 161 -1.05 -9.95 -15.81
C GLY A 161 -0.87 -8.67 -15.01
N ILE A 162 -1.33 -8.66 -13.75
CA ILE A 162 -1.19 -7.54 -12.81
C ILE A 162 -0.03 -7.87 -11.86
N ARG A 163 0.76 -6.86 -11.49
CA ARG A 163 1.87 -7.06 -10.55
C ARG A 163 1.34 -7.00 -9.11
N PRO A 164 1.46 -8.06 -8.30
CA PRO A 164 1.18 -7.95 -6.88
C PRO A 164 2.32 -7.19 -6.18
N GLU A 165 2.00 -6.12 -5.44
CA GLU A 165 2.86 -5.57 -4.39
C GLU A 165 2.62 -6.39 -3.12
N LEU A 166 3.61 -7.21 -2.75
CA LEU A 166 3.50 -8.14 -1.62
C LEU A 166 3.80 -7.39 -0.32
N GLU A 167 2.75 -7.05 0.44
CA GLU A 167 2.84 -6.28 1.68
C GLU A 167 3.23 -7.21 2.85
N VAL A 168 4.35 -6.89 3.49
CA VAL A 168 5.00 -7.70 4.53
C VAL A 168 5.11 -6.88 5.80
N PHE A 169 4.26 -7.23 6.77
CA PHE A 169 4.16 -6.58 8.07
C PHE A 169 5.01 -7.26 9.15
N ASP A 170 5.46 -8.49 8.93
CA ASP A 170 6.34 -9.24 9.83
C ASP A 170 7.17 -10.27 9.05
N THR A 171 8.25 -10.76 9.64
CA THR A 171 9.13 -11.80 9.11
C THR A 171 8.40 -13.10 8.74
N GLY A 172 7.31 -13.44 9.43
CA GLY A 172 6.45 -14.57 9.07
C GLY A 172 5.79 -14.40 7.70
N HIS A 173 5.46 -13.17 7.29
CA HIS A 173 4.86 -12.90 5.99
C HIS A 173 5.87 -13.11 4.85
N LEU A 174 7.18 -12.95 5.11
CA LEU A 174 8.23 -13.32 4.13
C LEU A 174 8.29 -14.83 3.88
N VAL A 175 7.87 -15.67 4.85
CA VAL A 175 7.75 -17.12 4.62
C VAL A 175 6.65 -17.37 3.60
N MET A 176 5.47 -16.76 3.78
CA MET A 176 4.36 -16.84 2.83
C MET A 176 4.77 -16.35 1.44
N VAL A 177 5.47 -15.21 1.34
CA VAL A 177 6.00 -14.70 0.06
C VAL A 177 6.91 -15.72 -0.62
N LYS A 178 7.84 -16.33 0.12
CA LYS A 178 8.77 -17.34 -0.43
C LYS A 178 8.02 -18.60 -0.90
N ASP A 179 6.96 -18.98 -0.22
CA ASP A 179 6.10 -20.09 -0.64
C ASP A 179 5.35 -19.75 -1.93
N LEU A 180 4.73 -18.57 -2.04
CA LEU A 180 4.08 -18.11 -3.29
C LEU A 180 5.03 -18.09 -4.48
N ILE A 181 6.28 -17.65 -4.27
CA ILE A 181 7.33 -17.67 -5.32
C ILE A 181 7.69 -19.11 -5.69
N ARG A 182 7.94 -19.98 -4.71
CA ARG A 182 8.30 -21.39 -4.95
C ARG A 182 7.19 -22.15 -5.70
N GLU A 183 5.94 -21.80 -5.42
CA GLU A 183 4.75 -22.35 -6.08
C GLU A 183 4.51 -21.78 -7.49
N GLY A 184 5.33 -20.81 -7.94
CA GLY A 184 5.23 -20.21 -9.27
C GLY A 184 4.03 -19.27 -9.43
N LEU A 185 3.50 -18.74 -8.32
CA LEU A 185 2.32 -17.85 -8.32
C LEU A 185 2.67 -16.37 -8.48
N ILE A 186 3.96 -16.04 -8.47
CA ILE A 186 4.48 -14.67 -8.59
C ILE A 186 5.43 -14.61 -9.78
N ASP A 187 5.12 -13.80 -10.78
CA ASP A 187 6.00 -13.55 -11.91
C ASP A 187 7.19 -12.66 -11.49
N ASP A 188 8.28 -12.66 -12.25
CA ASP A 188 9.38 -11.71 -12.06
C ASP A 188 9.14 -10.36 -12.76
N PRO A 189 9.62 -9.23 -12.20
CA PRO A 189 10.36 -9.13 -10.93
C PRO A 189 9.42 -9.14 -9.71
N VAL A 190 9.79 -9.89 -8.67
CA VAL A 190 9.08 -9.88 -7.38
C VAL A 190 9.10 -8.47 -6.77
N MET A 191 7.91 -7.95 -6.42
CA MET A 191 7.72 -6.64 -5.80
C MET A 191 7.24 -6.81 -4.35
N ILE A 192 7.96 -6.26 -3.39
CA ILE A 192 7.68 -6.40 -1.95
C ILE A 192 7.61 -5.03 -1.28
N GLN A 193 6.65 -4.82 -0.39
CA GLN A 193 6.62 -3.66 0.49
C GLN A 193 6.87 -4.10 1.94
N LEU A 194 7.87 -3.52 2.59
CA LEU A 194 8.14 -3.71 4.01
C LEU A 194 7.38 -2.65 4.82
N CYS A 195 6.37 -3.11 5.57
CA CYS A 195 5.38 -2.27 6.25
C CYS A 195 5.74 -2.14 7.73
N MET A 196 6.52 -1.12 8.08
CA MET A 196 7.12 -1.01 9.41
C MET A 196 6.27 -0.15 10.35
N GLY A 197 6.33 -0.43 11.65
CA GLY A 197 5.73 0.41 12.69
C GLY A 197 4.22 0.26 12.84
N ILE A 198 3.59 -0.61 12.04
CA ILE A 198 2.20 -1.02 12.25
C ILE A 198 2.12 -1.76 13.59
N PRO A 199 1.23 -1.36 14.52
CA PRO A 199 1.21 -1.99 15.83
C PRO A 199 0.92 -3.50 15.74
N TYR A 200 1.66 -4.27 16.54
CA TYR A 200 1.71 -5.74 16.55
C TYR A 200 2.34 -6.39 15.31
N GLY A 201 2.87 -5.61 14.37
CA GLY A 201 3.79 -6.07 13.34
C GLY A 201 5.25 -5.75 13.68
N ALA A 202 6.09 -5.74 12.65
CA ALA A 202 7.50 -5.40 12.75
C ALA A 202 7.67 -3.96 13.24
N PRO A 203 8.42 -3.73 14.34
CA PRO A 203 8.75 -2.39 14.80
C PRO A 203 9.61 -1.65 13.75
N ASP A 204 9.51 -0.32 13.76
CA ASP A 204 10.19 0.56 12.81
C ASP A 204 11.61 0.97 13.24
N ASP A 205 12.29 0.11 14.01
CA ASP A 205 13.68 0.31 14.36
C ASP A 205 14.63 -0.17 13.23
N PRO A 206 15.83 0.44 13.09
CA PRO A 206 16.76 0.07 12.03
C PRO A 206 17.20 -1.40 12.03
N SER A 207 17.30 -2.03 13.20
CA SER A 207 17.81 -3.41 13.30
C SER A 207 16.79 -4.40 12.75
N THR A 208 15.53 -4.23 13.13
CA THR A 208 14.41 -5.03 12.59
C THR A 208 14.25 -4.80 11.09
N PHE A 209 14.29 -3.55 10.64
CA PHE A 209 14.19 -3.25 9.21
C PHE A 209 15.30 -3.92 8.39
N MET A 210 16.56 -3.81 8.84
CA MET A 210 17.69 -4.47 8.16
C MET A 210 17.61 -5.99 8.21
N ALA A 211 17.10 -6.58 9.30
CA ALA A 211 16.86 -8.02 9.38
C ALA A 211 15.87 -8.50 8.31
N MET A 212 14.78 -7.75 8.09
CA MET A 212 13.80 -8.05 7.03
C MET A 212 14.40 -7.86 5.63
N VAL A 213 15.18 -6.79 5.40
CA VAL A 213 15.89 -6.54 4.14
C VAL A 213 16.83 -7.71 3.80
N HIS A 214 17.60 -8.20 4.77
CA HIS A 214 18.50 -9.36 4.57
C HIS A 214 17.76 -10.67 4.33
N ALA A 215 16.48 -10.76 4.71
CA ALA A 215 15.65 -11.94 4.52
C ALA A 215 14.89 -11.95 3.19
N LEU A 216 14.95 -10.88 2.38
CA LEU A 216 14.27 -10.77 1.10
C LEU A 216 14.74 -11.86 0.10
N PRO A 217 13.85 -12.35 -0.79
CA PRO A 217 14.25 -13.19 -1.90
C PRO A 217 15.30 -12.51 -2.80
N PRO A 218 16.29 -13.23 -3.34
CA PRO A 218 17.27 -12.65 -4.26
C PRO A 218 16.61 -11.98 -5.46
N GLY A 219 17.05 -10.77 -5.80
CA GLY A 219 16.54 -10.01 -6.95
C GLY A 219 15.17 -9.35 -6.73
N ALA A 220 14.54 -9.51 -5.56
CA ALA A 220 13.30 -8.80 -5.25
C ALA A 220 13.52 -7.28 -5.26
N ILE A 221 12.59 -6.56 -5.88
CA ILE A 221 12.52 -5.10 -5.82
C ILE A 221 11.63 -4.76 -4.64
N PHE A 222 12.20 -4.09 -3.63
CA PHE A 222 11.45 -3.76 -2.43
C PHE A 222 11.25 -2.26 -2.24
N SER A 223 10.18 -1.90 -1.54
CA SER A 223 9.91 -0.59 -0.95
C SER A 223 9.86 -0.72 0.56
N GLY A 224 10.06 0.38 1.29
CA GLY A 224 9.84 0.43 2.73
C GLY A 224 9.13 1.70 3.15
N PHE A 225 8.25 1.59 4.15
CA PHE A 225 7.65 2.73 4.82
C PHE A 225 7.51 2.50 6.32
N SER A 226 7.30 3.57 7.07
CA SER A 226 6.76 3.54 8.42
C SER A 226 5.66 4.59 8.57
N ILE A 227 4.88 4.48 9.64
CA ILE A 227 3.72 5.34 9.91
C ILE A 227 4.07 6.59 10.73
N SER A 228 3.18 7.57 10.66
CA SER A 228 3.21 8.78 11.48
C SER A 228 4.56 9.49 11.44
N ARG A 229 5.12 9.83 12.60
CA ARG A 229 6.39 10.56 12.74
C ARG A 229 7.59 9.91 12.05
N MET A 230 7.52 8.59 11.78
CA MET A 230 8.61 7.82 11.20
C MET A 230 8.55 7.71 9.67
N GLN A 231 7.47 8.17 9.02
CA GLN A 231 7.34 8.14 7.56
C GLN A 231 8.53 8.82 6.84
N LEU A 232 8.84 10.09 7.17
CA LEU A 232 9.92 10.82 6.50
C LEU A 232 11.33 10.28 6.83
N PRO A 233 11.65 9.90 8.09
CA PRO A 233 12.88 9.15 8.37
C PRO A 233 13.04 7.88 7.53
N PHE A 234 11.94 7.15 7.29
CA PHE A 234 11.96 5.92 6.50
C PHE A 234 12.24 6.14 5.01
N VAL A 235 11.94 7.32 4.46
CA VAL A 235 12.35 7.69 3.09
C VAL A 235 13.87 7.55 2.93
N ALA A 236 14.65 8.09 3.87
CA ALA A 236 16.11 7.96 3.85
C ALA A 236 16.55 6.52 4.15
N MET A 237 15.96 5.89 5.17
CA MET A 237 16.36 4.55 5.61
C MET A 237 16.17 3.49 4.51
N ALA A 238 15.01 3.49 3.84
CA ALA A 238 14.71 2.54 2.78
C ALA A 238 15.64 2.74 1.57
N ALA A 239 15.91 3.98 1.16
CA ALA A 239 16.85 4.26 0.08
C ALA A 239 18.29 3.79 0.42
N ILE A 240 18.77 4.05 1.65
CA ILE A 240 20.08 3.57 2.14
C ILE A 240 20.15 2.04 2.10
N ALA A 241 19.09 1.36 2.55
CA ALA A 241 18.99 -0.10 2.56
C ALA A 241 18.90 -0.72 1.15
N GLY A 242 18.72 0.08 0.10
CA GLY A 242 18.63 -0.41 -1.29
C GLY A 242 17.21 -0.52 -1.83
N GLY A 243 16.21 -0.03 -1.12
CA GLY A 243 14.81 -0.07 -1.50
C GLY A 243 14.32 1.20 -2.19
N ASN A 244 13.02 1.20 -2.44
CA ASN A 244 12.22 2.36 -2.85
C ASN A 244 11.40 2.85 -1.66
N VAL A 245 10.64 3.94 -1.83
CA VAL A 245 10.01 4.62 -0.69
C VAL A 245 8.51 4.78 -0.89
N ARG A 246 7.77 4.78 0.21
CA ARG A 246 6.35 5.13 0.24
C ARG A 246 6.10 6.23 1.27
N VAL A 247 5.25 7.18 0.88
CA VAL A 247 4.73 8.27 1.74
C VAL A 247 3.24 8.46 1.44
N GLY A 248 2.59 9.38 2.16
CA GLY A 248 1.20 9.76 1.90
C GLY A 248 0.35 9.81 3.17
N LEU A 249 -0.85 10.35 3.02
CA LEU A 249 -1.80 10.57 4.12
C LEU A 249 -2.39 9.29 4.69
N GLU A 250 -2.30 8.18 3.94
CA GLU A 250 -2.61 6.85 4.46
C GLU A 250 -1.73 6.50 5.66
N ASP A 251 -0.43 6.80 5.58
CA ASP A 251 0.53 6.38 6.60
C ASP A 251 0.81 7.51 7.61
N ASN A 252 0.64 8.78 7.24
CA ASN A 252 0.94 9.93 8.10
C ASN A 252 0.16 11.20 7.69
N ILE A 253 -0.58 11.78 8.62
CA ILE A 253 -1.35 13.03 8.39
C ILE A 253 -0.55 14.32 8.66
N TYR A 254 0.69 14.24 9.15
CA TYR A 254 1.46 15.40 9.62
C TYR A 254 2.67 15.72 8.73
N LEU A 255 2.83 16.99 8.36
CA LEU A 255 4.03 17.49 7.68
C LEU A 255 5.20 17.72 8.67
N SER A 256 4.83 18.19 9.85
CA SER A 256 5.68 18.38 11.02
C SER A 256 4.80 18.34 12.28
N LYS A 257 5.39 18.42 13.47
CA LYS A 257 4.63 18.35 14.73
C LYS A 257 3.52 19.40 14.76
N GLY A 258 2.26 18.95 14.74
CA GLY A 258 1.07 19.81 14.80
C GLY A 258 0.66 20.47 13.49
N VAL A 259 1.36 20.21 12.38
CA VAL A 259 1.02 20.76 11.06
C VAL A 259 0.52 19.65 10.16
N MET A 260 -0.75 19.72 9.74
CA MET A 260 -1.34 18.74 8.82
C MET A 260 -0.72 18.84 7.42
N ALA A 261 -0.57 17.71 6.75
CA ALA A 261 -0.02 17.63 5.40
C ALA A 261 -1.09 17.47 4.32
N THR A 262 -0.71 17.76 3.08
CA THR A 262 -1.32 17.14 1.88
C THR A 262 -0.40 16.03 1.35
N ASN A 263 -0.93 15.14 0.50
CA ASN A 263 -0.11 14.13 -0.17
C ASN A 263 1.05 14.75 -0.97
N ALA A 264 0.77 15.80 -1.75
CA ALA A 264 1.80 16.52 -2.52
C ALA A 264 2.93 17.05 -1.63
N GLN A 265 2.62 17.62 -0.46
CA GLN A 265 3.64 18.10 0.50
C GLN A 265 4.51 16.96 1.04
N LEU A 266 3.94 15.78 1.32
CA LEU A 266 4.70 14.63 1.78
C LEU A 266 5.62 14.08 0.67
N VAL A 267 5.13 14.05 -0.57
CA VAL A 267 5.93 13.69 -1.75
C VAL A 267 7.07 14.70 -1.95
N GLU A 268 6.80 16.00 -1.92
CA GLU A 268 7.83 17.05 -2.04
C GLU A 268 8.92 16.91 -0.96
N ARG A 269 8.52 16.57 0.28
CA ARG A 269 9.50 16.30 1.35
C ARG A 269 10.33 15.06 1.08
N ALA A 270 9.72 13.99 0.56
CA ALA A 270 10.45 12.78 0.17
C ALA A 270 11.44 13.06 -0.98
N VAL A 271 10.99 13.78 -2.01
CA VAL A 271 11.81 14.26 -3.13
C VAL A 271 13.01 15.05 -2.63
N ASN A 272 12.81 15.99 -1.71
CA ASN A 272 13.87 16.82 -1.16
C ASN A 272 14.90 15.99 -0.37
N ILE A 273 14.45 15.03 0.44
CA ILE A 273 15.33 14.12 1.19
C ILE A 273 16.20 13.30 0.22
N LEU A 274 15.58 12.68 -0.78
CA LEU A 274 16.26 11.81 -1.74
C LEU A 274 17.25 12.61 -2.61
N ARG A 275 16.84 13.78 -3.12
CA ARG A 275 17.73 14.64 -3.91
C ARG A 275 18.90 15.18 -3.09
N ALA A 276 18.69 15.51 -1.82
CA ALA A 276 19.79 15.91 -0.92
C ALA A 276 20.82 14.78 -0.71
N MET A 277 20.42 13.53 -0.92
CA MET A 277 21.29 12.35 -0.92
C MET A 277 21.83 12.00 -2.31
N ASN A 278 21.64 12.85 -3.32
CA ASN A 278 21.99 12.62 -4.74
C ASN A 278 21.30 11.39 -5.38
N VAL A 279 20.13 10.99 -4.86
CA VAL A 279 19.32 9.92 -5.46
C VAL A 279 18.55 10.48 -6.66
N ARG A 280 18.57 9.75 -7.78
CA ARG A 280 17.73 10.03 -8.93
C ARG A 280 16.34 9.43 -8.72
N LEU A 281 15.33 10.21 -9.04
CA LEU A 281 13.94 9.77 -8.98
C LEU A 281 13.52 9.16 -10.32
N LEU A 282 12.87 8.01 -10.24
CA LEU A 282 12.30 7.33 -11.40
C LEU A 282 10.92 7.90 -11.73
N GLU A 283 10.72 8.25 -12.99
CA GLU A 283 9.42 8.65 -13.52
C GLU A 283 8.49 7.43 -13.73
N PRO A 284 7.15 7.61 -13.82
CA PRO A 284 6.20 6.51 -14.01
C PRO A 284 6.57 5.53 -15.13
N GLN A 285 7.02 6.03 -16.29
CA GLN A 285 7.44 5.19 -17.41
C GLN A 285 8.68 4.31 -17.09
N GLU A 286 9.62 4.85 -16.33
CA GLU A 286 10.81 4.09 -15.91
C GLU A 286 10.44 3.03 -14.88
N VAL A 287 9.50 3.33 -13.98
CA VAL A 287 8.93 2.37 -13.03
C VAL A 287 8.24 1.23 -13.77
N ARG A 288 7.42 1.53 -14.79
CA ARG A 288 6.79 0.50 -15.63
C ARG A 288 7.80 -0.41 -16.29
N LYS A 289 8.89 0.15 -16.84
CA LYS A 289 9.98 -0.64 -17.42
C LYS A 289 10.67 -1.50 -16.37
N LYS A 290 11.00 -0.92 -15.20
CA LYS A 290 11.70 -1.60 -14.10
C LYS A 290 10.88 -2.77 -13.53
N LEU A 291 9.58 -2.59 -13.38
CA LEU A 291 8.65 -3.57 -12.79
C LEU A 291 7.91 -4.44 -13.83
N LYS A 292 8.21 -4.26 -15.13
CA LYS A 292 7.54 -4.93 -16.26
C LYS A 292 6.01 -4.79 -16.20
N LEU A 293 5.53 -3.57 -15.97
CA LEU A 293 4.11 -3.27 -15.85
C LEU A 293 3.46 -3.04 -17.22
N VAL A 294 2.18 -3.39 -17.32
CA VAL A 294 1.37 -3.15 -18.51
C VAL A 294 0.38 -2.03 -18.20
N LYS A 295 0.62 -0.85 -18.77
CA LYS A 295 -0.34 0.25 -18.72
C LYS A 295 -1.58 -0.10 -19.55
N ARG A 296 -2.76 0.02 -18.94
CA ARG A 296 -4.07 -0.20 -19.56
C ARG A 296 -4.92 1.04 -19.34
N GLY A 297 -5.46 1.60 -20.43
CA GLY A 297 -6.14 2.90 -20.41
C GLY A 297 -5.15 4.04 -20.49
#